data_AF-A0A2A5E9L4-F1
#
_entry.id   AF-A0A2A5E9L4-F1
#
_cell.length_a   1.000
_cell.length_b   1.000
_cell.length_c   1.000
_cell.angle_alpha   90.00
_cell.angle_beta   90.00
_cell.angle_gamma   90.00
#
_symmetry.space_group_name_H-M   'P 1'
#
loop_
_entity.id
_entity.type
_entity.pdbx_description
1 polymer ?
#
loop_
_entity_poly.entity_id
_entity_poly.type
_entity_poly.pdbx_seq_one_letter_code
_entity_poly.pdbx_strand_id
1 'polypeptide(L)'
;MGAWVKEVNASTTQVDYTEPYVRVNFYSSVGVLVPGTSLDFNSQGLIIESWQRIHEEFTIPPTANFIEIVLGTNGVHALFDDIRIYPVDGSMQSYVYDPVSLKLVATLDENNYATFYQYDLEGNLVRTKKETERGVITIQESRQSTLKQ
;
A
#
# COMPACT_ATOMS: atom_id res chain seq x y z
N MET A 1 -8.38 4.04 -6.17
CA MET A 1 -7.06 3.37 -6.29
C MET A 1 -6.21 3.74 -5.09
N GLY A 2 -5.24 2.90 -4.73
CA GLY A 2 -4.32 3.16 -3.64
C GLY A 2 -2.90 2.68 -3.95
N ALA A 3 -1.90 3.31 -3.34
CA ALA A 3 -0.51 2.85 -3.34
C ALA A 3 0.23 3.44 -2.12
N TRP A 4 1.33 2.82 -1.71
CA TRP A 4 2.31 3.41 -0.79
C TRP A 4 3.51 3.89 -1.57
N VAL A 5 4.08 5.03 -1.16
CA VAL A 5 5.27 5.61 -1.77
C VAL A 5 6.29 6.05 -0.75
N LYS A 6 7.57 5.89 -1.08
CA LYS A 6 8.70 6.28 -0.25
C LYS A 6 9.79 6.94 -1.07
N GLU A 7 10.11 8.18 -0.75
CA GLU A 7 11.29 8.86 -1.29
C GLU A 7 12.56 8.37 -0.57
N VAL A 8 13.55 7.89 -1.32
CA VAL A 8 14.74 7.22 -0.74
C VAL A 8 15.65 8.16 0.04
N ASN A 9 15.73 9.43 -0.38
CA ASN A 9 16.61 10.45 0.20
C ASN A 9 15.83 11.63 0.81
N ALA A 10 14.59 11.39 1.23
CA ALA A 10 13.79 12.43 1.88
C ALA A 10 14.42 12.90 3.19
N SER A 11 14.26 14.20 3.49
CA SER A 11 14.68 14.74 4.78
C SER A 11 13.87 14.11 5.91
N THR A 12 14.47 13.93 7.09
CA THR A 12 13.75 13.48 8.29
C THR A 12 12.72 14.50 8.80
N THR A 13 12.80 15.74 8.32
CA THR A 13 11.82 16.81 8.61
C THR A 13 10.74 16.93 7.54
N GLN A 14 10.81 16.13 6.48
CA GLN A 14 9.82 16.14 5.41
C GLN A 14 8.52 15.55 5.94
N VAL A 15 7.41 16.25 5.66
CA VAL A 15 6.07 15.86 6.11
C VAL A 15 5.16 15.44 4.96
N ASP A 16 5.63 15.59 3.73
CA ASP A 16 4.89 15.31 2.50
C ASP A 16 5.82 15.00 1.32
N TYR A 17 5.42 14.07 0.45
CA TYR A 17 6.12 13.69 -0.78
C TYR A 17 5.41 14.31 -2.00
N THR A 18 5.97 15.39 -2.54
CA THR A 18 5.37 16.14 -3.66
C THR A 18 5.85 15.70 -5.03
N GLU A 19 6.93 14.92 -5.08
CA GLU A 19 7.59 14.53 -6.32
C GLU A 19 7.07 13.22 -6.93
N PRO A 20 6.79 12.16 -6.15
CA PRO A 20 6.23 10.94 -6.70
C PRO A 20 4.73 11.05 -6.92
N TYR A 21 4.26 10.43 -7.99
CA TYR A 21 2.85 10.40 -8.36
C TYR A 21 2.49 9.07 -9.01
N VAL A 22 1.20 8.72 -8.94
CA VAL A 22 0.62 7.69 -9.80
C VAL A 22 -0.25 8.37 -10.84
N ARG A 23 0.10 8.21 -12.11
CA ARG A 23 -0.69 8.73 -13.22
C ARG A 23 -1.58 7.64 -13.80
N VAL A 24 -2.85 7.97 -14.02
CA VAL A 24 -3.79 7.11 -14.74
C VAL A 24 -4.09 7.74 -16.09
N ASN A 25 -3.85 6.96 -17.15
CA ASN A 25 -4.16 7.33 -18.52
C ASN A 25 -5.18 6.35 -19.10
N PHE A 26 -6.02 6.86 -20.00
CA PHE A 26 -6.98 6.05 -20.74
C PHE A 26 -6.75 6.21 -22.22
N TYR A 27 -6.79 5.11 -22.96
CA TYR A 27 -6.62 5.10 -24.40
C TYR A 27 -7.83 4.48 -25.08
N SER A 28 -8.20 5.02 -26.23
CA SER A 28 -9.21 4.45 -27.13
C SER A 28 -8.70 3.17 -27.80
N SER A 29 -9.58 2.47 -28.51
CA SER A 29 -9.27 1.21 -29.22
C SER A 29 -8.16 1.34 -30.27
N VAL A 30 -7.89 2.56 -30.76
CA VAL A 30 -6.83 2.88 -31.73
C VAL A 30 -5.55 3.40 -31.06
N GLY A 31 -5.44 3.34 -29.73
CA GLY A 31 -4.24 3.74 -28.99
C GLY A 31 -4.07 5.25 -28.80
N VAL A 32 -5.11 6.05 -29.05
CA VAL A 32 -5.08 7.51 -28.81
C VAL A 32 -5.53 7.80 -27.39
N LEU A 33 -4.75 8.61 -26.65
CA LEU A 33 -5.08 9.08 -25.31
C LEU A 33 -6.43 9.80 -25.33
N VAL A 34 -7.32 9.43 -24.42
CA VAL A 34 -8.62 10.08 -24.27
C VAL A 34 -8.37 11.50 -23.71
N PRO A 35 -8.88 12.56 -24.37
CA PRO A 35 -8.60 13.93 -23.95
C PRO A 35 -9.09 14.22 -22.52
N GLY A 36 -8.24 14.87 -21.71
CA GLY A 36 -8.59 15.29 -20.35
C GLY A 36 -8.59 14.20 -19.30
N THR A 37 -8.05 13.01 -19.60
CA THR A 37 -8.12 11.85 -18.70
C THR A 37 -6.75 11.42 -18.15
N SER A 38 -5.71 12.23 -18.36
CA SER A 38 -4.39 12.02 -17.75
C SER A 38 -4.38 12.72 -16.40
N LEU A 39 -4.52 11.95 -15.32
CA LEU A 39 -4.66 12.46 -13.96
C LEU A 39 -3.49 11.98 -13.11
N ASP A 40 -2.84 12.91 -12.42
CA ASP A 40 -1.76 12.63 -11.48
C ASP A 40 -2.31 12.61 -10.06
N PHE A 41 -2.14 11.47 -9.39
CA PHE A 41 -2.46 11.30 -7.99
C PHE A 41 -1.20 11.40 -7.16
N ASN A 42 -1.19 12.35 -6.23
CA ASN A 42 -0.06 12.64 -5.37
C ASN A 42 -0.25 12.00 -3.99
N SER A 43 0.82 12.00 -3.20
CA SER A 43 0.77 11.50 -1.82
C SER A 43 -0.12 12.38 -0.93
N GLN A 44 -0.70 11.76 0.10
CA GLN A 44 -1.63 12.37 1.04
C GLN A 44 -1.48 11.76 2.43
N GLY A 45 -1.83 12.53 3.45
CA GLY A 45 -1.79 12.09 4.84
C GLY A 45 -0.39 12.11 5.44
N LEU A 46 -0.21 11.40 6.57
CA LEU A 46 1.06 11.39 7.30
C LEU A 46 2.08 10.43 6.66
N ILE A 47 3.35 10.78 6.76
CA ILE A 47 4.46 9.86 6.51
C ILE A 47 4.62 8.94 7.73
N ILE A 48 4.49 7.63 7.52
CA ILE A 48 4.58 6.57 8.53
C ILE A 48 5.75 5.68 8.15
N GLU A 49 6.79 5.63 8.99
CA GLU A 49 7.98 4.82 8.72
C GLU A 49 8.61 5.08 7.32
N SER A 50 8.60 6.36 6.91
CA SER A 50 9.05 6.85 5.59
C SER A 50 8.18 6.43 4.40
N TRP A 51 6.98 5.90 4.63
CA TRP A 51 5.99 5.62 3.60
C TRP A 51 4.82 6.60 3.71
N GLN A 52 4.31 7.04 2.57
CA GLN A 52 3.14 7.90 2.49
C GLN A 52 2.14 7.32 1.50
N ARG A 53 0.85 7.52 1.76
CA ARG A 53 -0.21 6.90 0.97
C ARG A 53 -0.60 7.80 -0.20
N ILE A 54 -0.84 7.20 -1.36
CA ILE A 54 -1.58 7.80 -2.48
C ILE A 54 -2.93 7.10 -2.50
N HIS A 55 -4.02 7.84 -2.41
CA HIS A 55 -5.37 7.26 -2.46
C HIS A 55 -6.35 8.22 -3.14
N GLU A 56 -6.80 7.85 -4.33
CA GLU A 56 -7.72 8.69 -5.11
C GLU A 56 -8.69 7.85 -5.94
N GLU A 57 -9.87 8.41 -6.19
CA GLU A 57 -10.87 7.83 -7.06
C GLU A 57 -10.73 8.37 -8.49
N PHE A 58 -11.07 7.54 -9.47
CA PHE A 58 -11.15 7.97 -10.85
C PHE A 58 -12.31 7.29 -11.57
N THR A 59 -12.88 7.99 -12.54
CA THR A 59 -13.94 7.46 -13.40
C THR A 59 -13.35 7.01 -14.73
N ILE A 60 -13.67 5.78 -15.14
CA ILE A 60 -13.28 5.26 -16.45
C ILE A 60 -14.16 5.95 -17.52
N PRO A 61 -13.58 6.67 -18.49
CA PRO A 61 -14.34 7.30 -19.57
C PRO A 61 -15.06 6.25 -20.42
N PRO A 62 -16.29 6.51 -20.91
CA PRO A 62 -17.03 5.55 -21.76
C PRO A 62 -16.31 5.17 -23.07
N THR A 63 -15.39 6.01 -23.54
CA THR A 63 -14.61 5.81 -24.76
C THR A 63 -13.27 5.11 -24.52
N ALA A 64 -12.95 4.76 -23.26
CA ALA A 64 -11.71 4.09 -22.93
C ALA A 64 -11.79 2.59 -23.24
N ASN A 65 -10.73 2.07 -23.87
CA ASN A 65 -10.54 0.65 -24.14
C ASN A 65 -9.34 0.07 -23.39
N PHE A 66 -8.35 0.91 -23.08
CA PHE A 66 -7.16 0.53 -22.32
C PHE A 66 -6.93 1.52 -21.18
N ILE A 67 -6.40 1.00 -20.08
CA ILE A 67 -5.92 1.77 -18.94
C ILE A 67 -4.40 1.58 -18.85
N GLU A 68 -3.69 2.67 -18.60
CA GLU A 68 -2.27 2.66 -18.29
C GLU A 68 -2.07 3.31 -16.92
N ILE A 69 -1.27 2.64 -16.09
CA ILE A 69 -0.90 3.11 -14.76
C ILE A 69 0.60 3.39 -14.80
N VAL A 70 0.97 4.63 -14.56
CA VAL A 70 2.37 5.07 -14.56
C VAL A 70 2.76 5.41 -13.13
N LEU A 71 3.78 4.73 -12.62
CA LEU A 71 4.44 5.08 -11.36
C LEU A 71 5.56 6.05 -11.70
N GLY A 72 5.32 7.33 -11.42
CA GLY A 72 6.16 8.43 -11.88
C GLY A 72 6.78 9.21 -10.74
N THR A 73 7.82 9.96 -11.06
CA THR A 73 8.52 10.86 -10.14
C THR A 73 9.09 12.05 -10.89
N ASN A 74 9.05 13.23 -10.30
CA ASN A 74 9.55 14.48 -10.88
C ASN A 74 11.05 14.72 -10.59
N GLY A 75 11.85 13.65 -10.65
CA GLY A 75 13.33 13.75 -10.57
C GLY A 75 13.93 13.23 -9.27
N VAL A 76 13.13 12.64 -8.38
CA VAL A 76 13.62 11.95 -7.18
C VAL A 76 13.56 10.43 -7.35
N HIS A 77 14.37 9.70 -6.59
CA HIS A 77 14.27 8.25 -6.52
C HIS A 77 13.21 7.86 -5.47
N ALA A 78 12.13 7.21 -5.92
CA ALA A 78 11.04 6.77 -5.08
C ALA A 78 10.74 5.27 -5.28
N LEU A 79 10.30 4.63 -4.19
CA LEU A 79 9.83 3.26 -4.15
C LEU A 79 8.30 3.27 -4.06
N PHE A 80 7.65 2.35 -4.75
CA PHE A 80 6.19 2.18 -4.73
C PHE A 80 5.86 0.77 -4.29
N ASP A 81 4.84 0.63 -3.44
CA ASP A 81 4.39 -0.67 -2.93
C ASP A 81 2.86 -0.72 -2.77
N ASP A 82 2.32 -1.92 -2.57
CA ASP A 82 0.91 -2.24 -2.32
C ASP A 82 -0.09 -1.48 -3.23
N ILE A 83 0.16 -1.50 -4.54
CA ILE A 83 -0.71 -0.85 -5.51
C ILE A 83 -2.02 -1.62 -5.64
N ARG A 84 -3.14 -0.90 -5.48
CA ARG A 84 -4.50 -1.44 -5.55
C ARG A 84 -5.40 -0.63 -6.46
N ILE A 85 -6.11 -1.34 -7.33
CA ILE A 85 -7.13 -0.78 -8.20
C ILE A 85 -8.34 -1.70 -8.11
N TYR A 86 -9.45 -1.17 -7.59
CA TYR A 86 -10.70 -1.89 -7.38
C TYR A 86 -11.88 -0.91 -7.54
N PRO A 87 -13.11 -1.40 -7.82
CA PRO A 87 -14.30 -0.55 -7.94
C PRO A 87 -14.58 0.24 -6.66
N VAL A 88 -15.16 1.44 -6.76
CA VAL A 88 -15.46 2.30 -5.60
C VAL A 88 -16.37 1.63 -4.57
N ASP A 89 -17.37 0.88 -5.04
CA ASP A 89 -18.29 0.11 -4.17
C ASP A 89 -17.75 -1.30 -3.82
N GLY A 90 -16.51 -1.60 -4.21
CA GLY A 90 -15.83 -2.84 -3.90
C GLY A 90 -15.08 -2.76 -2.57
N SER A 91 -14.95 -3.90 -1.89
CA SER A 91 -14.02 -4.06 -0.78
C SER A 91 -12.88 -5.00 -1.21
N MET A 92 -11.65 -4.67 -0.82
CA MET A 92 -10.47 -5.48 -1.08
C MET A 92 -9.74 -5.76 0.22
N GLN A 93 -9.60 -7.04 0.54
CA GLN A 93 -8.76 -7.53 1.63
C GLN A 93 -7.72 -8.51 1.06
N SER A 94 -6.47 -8.36 1.48
CA SER A 94 -5.38 -9.23 1.03
C SER A 94 -4.87 -10.09 2.19
N TYR A 95 -4.47 -11.32 1.87
CA TYR A 95 -3.89 -12.27 2.81
C TYR A 95 -2.52 -12.68 2.31
N VAL A 96 -1.51 -12.51 3.16
CA VAL A 96 -0.11 -12.85 2.87
C VAL A 96 0.24 -14.11 3.65
N TYR A 97 0.66 -15.15 2.93
CA TYR A 97 1.04 -16.42 3.51
C TYR A 97 2.56 -16.63 3.39
N ASP A 98 3.16 -17.20 4.43
CA ASP A 98 4.54 -17.70 4.35
C ASP A 98 4.59 -18.89 3.37
N PRO A 99 5.47 -18.89 2.36
CA PRO A 99 5.44 -19.88 1.30
C PRO A 99 5.85 -21.29 1.75
N VAL A 100 6.50 -21.43 2.91
CA VAL A 100 6.98 -22.72 3.42
C VAL A 100 5.98 -23.34 4.40
N SER A 101 5.58 -22.59 5.43
CA SER A 101 4.67 -23.04 6.47
C SER A 101 3.19 -22.86 6.12
N LEU A 102 2.89 -22.10 5.06
CA LEU A 102 1.54 -21.72 4.62
C LEU A 102 0.70 -21.01 5.70
N LYS A 103 1.37 -20.39 6.68
CA LYS A 103 0.70 -19.63 7.72
C LYS A 103 0.41 -18.22 7.26
N LEU A 104 -0.71 -17.68 7.72
CA LEU A 104 -1.10 -16.30 7.49
C LEU A 104 -0.16 -15.37 8.26
N VAL A 105 0.74 -14.67 7.57
CA VAL A 105 1.73 -13.78 8.20
C VAL A 105 1.33 -12.31 8.19
N ALA A 106 0.47 -11.92 7.25
CA ALA A 106 -0.15 -10.60 7.28
C ALA A 106 -1.54 -10.60 6.64
N THR A 107 -2.40 -9.70 7.10
CA THR A 107 -3.59 -9.28 6.36
C THR A 107 -3.48 -7.80 6.09
N LEU A 108 -3.96 -7.36 4.94
CA LEU A 108 -4.06 -5.94 4.64
C LEU A 108 -5.53 -5.60 4.48
N ASP A 109 -6.01 -4.65 5.28
CA ASP A 109 -7.42 -4.26 5.34
C ASP A 109 -7.86 -3.39 4.14
N GLU A 110 -9.10 -2.92 4.16
CA GLU A 110 -9.71 -2.13 3.08
C GLU A 110 -8.97 -0.82 2.81
N ASN A 111 -8.34 -0.27 3.86
CA ASN A 111 -7.56 0.97 3.79
C ASN A 111 -6.08 0.72 3.49
N ASN A 112 -5.72 -0.54 3.23
CA ASN A 112 -4.36 -1.01 3.00
C ASN A 112 -3.43 -0.88 4.21
N TYR A 113 -3.98 -0.96 5.43
CA TYR A 113 -3.16 -1.10 6.65
C TYR A 113 -2.88 -2.58 6.93
N ALA A 114 -1.61 -2.88 7.22
CA ALA A 114 -1.19 -4.23 7.51
C ALA A 114 -1.46 -4.65 8.97
N THR A 115 -1.98 -5.86 9.16
CA THR A 115 -1.97 -6.59 10.44
C THR A 115 -1.03 -7.77 10.29
N PHE A 116 0.03 -7.79 11.08
CA PHE A 116 1.09 -8.81 11.05
C PHE A 116 0.89 -9.85 12.14
N TYR A 117 1.12 -11.11 11.80
CA TYR A 117 1.02 -12.27 12.70
C TYR A 117 2.39 -12.93 12.81
N GLN A 118 2.84 -13.16 14.04
CA GLN A 118 4.12 -13.82 14.31
C GLN A 118 3.88 -15.11 15.08
N TYR A 119 4.57 -16.17 14.65
CA TYR A 119 4.46 -17.50 15.21
C TYR A 119 5.77 -17.95 15.83
N ASP A 120 5.72 -18.80 16.85
CA ASP A 120 6.90 -19.51 17.37
C ASP A 120 7.27 -20.74 16.50
N LEU A 121 8.33 -21.46 16.92
CA LEU A 121 8.83 -22.64 16.21
C LEU A 121 7.87 -23.83 16.28
N GLU A 122 7.10 -23.97 17.37
CA GLU A 122 6.04 -24.99 17.46
C GLU A 122 4.81 -24.60 16.65
N GLY A 123 4.71 -23.34 16.27
CA GLY A 123 3.74 -22.82 15.37
C GLY A 123 2.57 -22.07 15.98
N ASN A 124 2.62 -21.73 17.26
CA ASN A 124 1.59 -20.97 17.96
C ASN A 124 1.71 -19.47 17.65
N LEU A 125 0.58 -18.77 17.59
CA LEU A 125 0.56 -17.31 17.43
C LEU A 125 1.06 -16.65 18.71
N VAL A 126 2.19 -15.95 18.62
CA VAL A 126 2.83 -15.28 19.76
C VAL A 126 2.65 -13.78 19.76
N ARG A 127 2.42 -13.17 18.58
CA ARG A 127 2.27 -11.72 18.48
C ARG A 127 1.38 -11.30 17.31
N THR A 128 0.56 -10.29 17.56
CA THR A 128 -0.18 -9.56 16.53
C THR A 128 0.18 -8.09 16.59
N LYS A 129 0.61 -7.54 15.46
CA LYS A 129 0.88 -6.11 15.30
C LYS A 129 -0.05 -5.52 14.25
N LYS A 130 -0.43 -4.27 14.39
CA LYS A 130 -1.22 -3.55 13.40
C LYS A 130 -0.56 -2.24 13.06
N GLU A 131 -0.43 -1.98 11.78
CA GLU A 131 -0.06 -0.69 11.24
C GLU A 131 -1.23 0.29 11.42
N THR A 132 -0.88 1.50 11.84
CA THR A 132 -1.82 2.60 12.04
C THR A 132 -1.19 3.88 11.53
N GLU A 133 -1.97 4.96 11.47
CA GLU A 133 -1.48 6.31 11.17
C GLU A 133 -0.33 6.79 12.08
N ARG A 134 -0.14 6.15 13.24
CA ARG A 134 0.91 6.47 14.22
C ARG A 134 2.06 5.45 14.22
N GLY A 135 2.14 4.59 13.20
CA GLY A 135 3.10 3.50 13.10
C GLY A 135 2.54 2.15 13.55
N VAL A 136 3.41 1.15 13.65
CA VAL A 136 3.03 -0.23 13.99
C VAL A 136 2.86 -0.40 15.49
N ILE A 137 1.64 -0.67 15.93
CA ILE A 137 1.30 -0.97 17.33
C ILE A 137 1.21 -2.48 17.56
N THR A 138 1.59 -2.95 18.75
CA THR A 138 1.35 -4.34 19.16
C THR A 138 -0.04 -4.42 19.77
N ILE A 139 -0.92 -5.23 19.17
CA ILE A 139 -2.27 -5.48 19.68
C ILE A 139 -2.22 -6.54 20.78
N GLN A 140 -1.46 -7.60 20.54
CA GLN A 140 -1.39 -8.74 21.44
C GLN A 140 0.02 -9.35 21.41
N GLU A 141 0.53 -9.73 22.58
CA GLU A 141 1.80 -10.44 22.74
C GLU A 141 1.63 -11.49 23.84
N SER A 142 1.92 -12.75 23.54
CA SER A 142 1.95 -13.86 24.50
C SER A 142 3.40 -14.21 24.78
N ARG A 143 3.82 -14.12 26.05
CA ARG A 143 5.14 -14.58 26.50
C ARG A 143 4.96 -15.82 27.36
N GLN A 144 5.32 -16.99 26.83
CA GLN A 144 5.48 -18.17 27.66
C GLN A 144 6.90 -18.18 28.25
N SER A 145 6.99 -18.11 29.58
CA SER A 145 8.23 -18.30 30.31
C SER A 145 8.34 -19.77 30.69
N THR A 146 9.27 -20.51 30.09
CA THR A 146 9.65 -21.83 30.59
C THR A 146 10.50 -21.63 31.84
N LEU A 147 9.94 -21.93 33.02
CA LEU A 147 10.74 -22.10 34.24
C LEU A 147 11.66 -23.30 34.00
N LYS A 148 12.97 -23.07 33.91
CA LYS A 148 13.95 -24.17 33.96
C LYS A 148 13.87 -24.80 35.34
N GLN A 149 13.56 -26.09 35.39
CA GLN A 149 13.61 -26.93 36.59
C GLN A 149 15.02 -27.47 36.81
#